data_AF-A0A096ARU4-F1
#
_entry.id   AF-A0A096ARU4-F1
#
_cell.length_a   1.000
_cell.length_b   1.000
_cell.length_c   1.000
_cell.angle_alpha   90.00
_cell.angle_beta   90.00
_cell.angle_gamma   90.00
#
_symmetry.space_group_name_H-M   'P 1'
#
loop_
_entity.id
_entity.type
_entity.pdbx_description
1 polymer ?
#
loop_
_entity_poly.entity_id
_entity_poly.type
_entity_poly.pdbx_seq_one_letter_code
_entity_poly.pdbx_strand_id
1 'polypeptide(L)'
;MFDEKVQLKRYYDKVWGLVTSGEIQLECDLHFTDGTAKYIVDFKSGFGSNEKGNTNRLLLVGSIYQNIEAENYKCLIFVRSTENNHYLNTLQSSGVWKTSCGSDTYSKIRHFTGFDIHHWIENNIDWMNDFASRMRETVTHNNLQNYLIW
;
A
#
# COMPACT_ATOMS: atom_id res chain seq x y z
N MET A 1 36.12 11.32 10.01
CA MET A 1 35.19 11.37 11.17
C MET A 1 34.33 12.65 11.20
N PHE A 2 34.86 13.86 10.97
CA PHE A 2 34.01 15.07 10.88
C PHE A 2 33.16 15.13 9.60
N ASP A 3 33.63 14.53 8.51
CA ASP A 3 33.01 14.62 7.18
C ASP A 3 31.72 13.79 7.04
N GLU A 4 31.66 12.59 7.63
CA GLU A 4 30.47 11.72 7.59
C GLU A 4 29.27 12.35 8.29
N LYS A 5 29.48 13.00 9.45
CA LYS A 5 28.40 13.67 10.18
C LYS A 5 27.80 14.84 9.39
N VAL A 6 28.65 15.57 8.66
CA VAL A 6 28.21 16.69 7.81
C VAL A 6 27.47 16.17 6.57
N GLN A 7 27.94 15.08 5.96
CA GLN A 7 27.24 14.43 4.86
C GLN A 7 25.89 13.87 5.29
N LEU A 8 25.80 13.20 6.44
CA LEU A 8 24.54 12.68 7.00
C LEU A 8 23.52 13.80 7.24
N LYS A 9 23.95 14.93 7.80
CA LYS A 9 23.08 16.11 7.96
C LYS A 9 22.59 16.65 6.63
N ARG A 10 23.47 16.77 5.63
CA ARG A 10 23.06 17.21 4.27
C ARG A 10 22.06 16.25 3.63
N TYR A 11 22.22 14.94 3.82
CA TYR A 11 21.25 13.95 3.33
C TYR A 11 19.90 14.09 4.05
N TYR A 12 19.92 14.24 5.37
CA TYR A 12 18.72 14.50 6.17
C TYR A 12 18.00 15.76 5.70
N ASP A 13 18.70 16.89 5.59
CA ASP A 13 18.13 18.17 5.17
C ASP A 13 17.55 18.10 3.76
N LYS A 14 18.16 17.31 2.87
CA LYS A 14 17.65 17.09 1.51
C LYS A 14 16.35 16.28 1.51
N VAL A 15 16.28 15.19 2.29
CA VAL A 15 15.06 14.38 2.42
C VAL A 15 13.96 15.21 3.09
N TRP A 16 14.29 15.94 4.15
CA TRP A 16 13.35 16.84 4.83
C TRP A 16 12.88 17.99 3.93
N GLY A 17 13.74 18.50 3.06
CA GLY A 17 13.40 19.47 2.02
C GLY A 17 12.36 18.94 1.03
N LEU A 18 12.40 17.66 0.67
CA LEU A 18 11.39 17.02 -0.20
C LEU A 18 10.05 16.79 0.51
N VAL A 19 10.08 16.54 1.81
CA VAL A 19 8.84 16.44 2.62
C VAL A 19 8.18 17.81 2.76
N THR A 20 8.98 18.85 3.03
CA THR A 20 8.49 20.22 3.26
C THR A 20 8.15 20.98 1.97
N SER A 21 8.60 20.52 0.80
CA SER A 21 8.26 21.13 -0.50
C SER A 21 6.80 20.90 -0.92
N GLY A 22 6.07 20.04 -0.22
CA GLY A 22 4.69 19.68 -0.55
C GLY A 22 4.57 18.63 -1.67
N GLU A 23 5.69 18.16 -2.22
CA GLU A 23 5.69 17.02 -3.16
C GLU A 23 5.25 15.70 -2.48
N ILE A 24 5.42 15.63 -1.15
CA ILE A 24 5.02 14.49 -0.32
C ILE A 24 4.16 14.98 0.83
N GLN A 25 2.85 14.76 0.72
CA GLN A 25 1.88 15.03 1.78
C GLN A 25 1.71 13.78 2.66
N LEU A 26 2.53 13.66 3.71
CA LEU A 26 2.47 12.55 4.67
C LEU A 26 1.15 12.53 5.47
N GLU A 27 0.51 13.69 5.64
CA GLU A 27 -0.79 13.82 6.30
C GLU A 27 -1.94 13.14 5.54
N CYS A 28 -1.74 12.83 4.25
CA CYS A 28 -2.72 12.09 3.45
C CYS A 28 -2.57 10.58 3.58
N ASP A 29 -1.52 10.10 4.25
CA ASP A 29 -1.33 8.66 4.46
C ASP A 29 -2.38 8.13 5.46
N LEU A 30 -2.76 6.87 5.30
CA LEU A 30 -3.71 6.24 6.20
C LEU A 30 -2.95 5.67 7.40
N HIS A 31 -3.22 6.23 8.58
CA HIS A 31 -2.65 5.76 9.85
C HIS A 31 -3.69 5.02 10.69
N PHE A 32 -3.24 3.96 11.36
CA PHE A 32 -4.01 3.37 12.46
C PHE A 32 -3.09 2.86 13.55
N THR A 33 -3.67 2.51 14.71
CA THR A 33 -2.96 1.88 15.81
C THR A 33 -3.75 0.68 16.33
N ASP A 34 -3.04 -0.36 16.75
CA ASP A 34 -3.61 -1.50 17.50
C ASP A 34 -3.47 -1.29 19.03
N GLY A 35 -3.09 -0.09 19.47
CA GLY A 35 -2.77 0.24 20.86
C GLY A 35 -1.32 -0.05 21.27
N THR A 36 -0.59 -0.85 20.49
CA THR A 36 0.82 -1.20 20.76
C THR A 36 1.79 -0.61 19.75
N ALA A 37 1.38 -0.51 18.50
CA ALA A 37 2.17 0.06 17.42
C ALA A 37 1.31 0.99 16.55
N LYS A 38 1.99 1.90 15.85
CA LYS A 38 1.39 2.73 14.82
C LYS A 38 1.72 2.14 13.45
N TYR A 39 0.76 2.22 12.55
CA TYR A 39 0.85 1.65 11.21
C TYR A 39 0.55 2.72 10.19
N ILE A 40 1.29 2.69 9.09
CA ILE A 40 0.90 3.37 7.85
C ILE A 40 0.53 2.29 6.85
N VAL A 41 -0.58 2.48 6.14
CA VAL A 41 -1.06 1.46 5.19
C VAL A 41 -1.36 2.07 3.84
N ASP A 42 -0.82 1.43 2.81
CA ASP A 42 -1.12 1.70 1.41
C ASP A 42 -1.92 0.52 0.83
N PHE A 43 -3.09 0.81 0.28
CA PHE A 43 -3.96 -0.19 -0.34
C PHE A 43 -3.79 -0.17 -1.86
N LYS A 44 -3.62 -1.34 -2.47
CA LYS A 44 -3.46 -1.51 -3.91
C LYS A 44 -4.38 -2.61 -4.42
N SER A 45 -5.01 -2.38 -5.57
CA SER A 45 -5.75 -3.44 -6.27
C SER A 45 -4.82 -4.49 -6.89
N GLY A 46 -3.59 -4.07 -7.26
CA GLY A 46 -2.53 -4.88 -7.84
C GLY A 46 -1.39 -3.99 -8.31
N PHE A 47 -0.30 -4.57 -8.79
CA PHE A 47 0.82 -3.82 -9.37
C PHE A 47 0.87 -4.00 -10.89
N GLY A 48 0.68 -2.91 -11.64
CA GLY A 48 0.75 -2.88 -13.10
C GLY A 48 2.13 -2.54 -13.68
N SER A 49 2.27 -2.58 -15.00
CA SER A 49 3.52 -2.29 -15.73
C SER A 49 3.98 -0.82 -15.62
N ASN A 50 3.09 0.11 -15.29
CA ASN A 50 3.36 1.56 -15.17
C ASN A 50 3.61 2.06 -13.72
N GLU A 51 4.01 1.18 -12.80
CA GLU A 51 4.16 1.50 -11.36
C GLU A 51 5.49 2.15 -10.95
N LYS A 52 6.43 2.44 -11.87
CA LYS A 52 7.78 2.91 -11.52
C LYS A 52 7.78 4.18 -10.66
N GLY A 53 7.00 5.19 -11.03
CA GLY A 53 6.91 6.45 -10.28
C GLY A 53 6.34 6.26 -8.88
N ASN A 54 5.27 5.47 -8.79
CA ASN A 54 4.61 5.11 -7.52
C ASN A 54 5.55 4.33 -6.59
N THR A 55 6.33 3.39 -7.15
CA THR A 55 7.31 2.59 -6.42
C THR A 55 8.38 3.46 -5.76
N ASN A 56 8.94 4.42 -6.51
CA ASN A 56 9.94 5.34 -5.96
C ASN A 56 9.37 6.23 -4.85
N ARG A 57 8.12 6.71 -5.03
CA ARG A 57 7.42 7.47 -3.98
C ARG A 57 7.22 6.62 -2.73
N LEU A 58 6.76 5.37 -2.86
CA LEU A 58 6.57 4.47 -1.73
C LEU A 58 7.89 4.18 -1.00
N LEU A 59 8.98 3.94 -1.72
CA LEU A 59 10.30 3.76 -1.11
C LEU A 59 10.72 4.97 -0.28
N LEU A 60 10.50 6.18 -0.80
CA LEU A 60 10.82 7.43 -0.10
C LEU A 60 9.94 7.61 1.15
N VAL A 61 8.63 7.46 1.02
CA VAL A 61 7.67 7.55 2.15
C VAL A 61 8.03 6.53 3.24
N GLY A 62 8.20 5.26 2.89
CA GLY A 62 8.57 4.22 3.85
C GLY A 62 9.91 4.51 4.55
N SER A 63 10.89 5.07 3.81
CA SER A 63 12.18 5.46 4.39
C SER A 63 12.06 6.60 5.39
N ILE A 64 11.17 7.58 5.16
CA ILE A 64 10.91 8.68 6.08
C ILE A 64 10.32 8.14 7.39
N TYR A 65 9.27 7.32 7.32
CA TYR A 65 8.63 6.76 8.51
C TYR A 65 9.54 5.81 9.30
N GLN A 66 10.45 5.08 8.65
CA GLN A 66 11.35 4.18 9.36
C GLN A 66 12.59 4.87 9.97
N ASN A 67 13.09 5.95 9.37
CA ASN A 67 14.40 6.51 9.72
C ASN A 67 14.36 7.94 10.25
N ILE A 68 13.31 8.70 9.95
CA ILE A 68 13.22 10.13 10.27
C ILE A 68 12.17 10.38 11.35
N GLU A 69 11.00 9.75 11.23
CA GLU A 69 9.96 9.87 12.25
C GLU A 69 10.43 9.29 13.58
N ALA A 70 10.19 10.04 14.66
CA ALA A 70 10.60 9.64 16.00
C ALA A 70 9.74 8.49 16.55
N GLU A 71 8.54 8.33 16.01
CA GLU A 71 7.62 7.27 16.38
C GLU A 71 7.86 6.00 15.57
N ASN A 72 7.70 4.84 16.19
CA ASN A 72 7.94 3.55 15.55
C ASN A 72 6.76 3.12 14.66
N TYR A 73 6.68 3.69 13.45
CA TYR A 73 5.69 3.31 12.45
C TYR A 73 6.05 2.01 11.73
N LYS A 74 5.08 1.11 11.62
CA LYS A 74 5.15 -0.08 10.77
C LYS A 74 4.48 0.20 9.44
N CYS A 75 5.23 0.09 8.35
CA CYS A 75 4.74 0.36 7.01
C CYS A 75 4.18 -0.92 6.37
N LEU A 76 2.91 -0.90 5.98
CA LEU A 76 2.20 -2.04 5.37
C LEU A 76 1.69 -1.71 3.96
N ILE A 77 1.79 -2.65 3.04
CA ILE A 77 1.12 -2.59 1.73
C ILE A 77 0.16 -3.76 1.62
N PHE A 78 -1.11 -3.45 1.41
CA PHE A 78 -2.18 -4.43 1.27
C PHE A 78 -2.62 -4.51 -0.18
N VAL A 79 -2.27 -5.61 -0.83
CA VAL A 79 -2.55 -5.83 -2.25
C VAL A 79 -3.70 -6.81 -2.41
N ARG A 80 -4.71 -6.44 -3.19
CA ARG A 80 -5.86 -7.31 -3.49
C ARG A 80 -5.47 -8.46 -4.43
N SER A 81 -4.77 -8.18 -5.52
CA SER A 81 -4.37 -9.23 -6.48
C SER A 81 -3.40 -10.24 -5.86
N THR A 82 -3.44 -11.48 -6.35
CA THR A 82 -2.46 -12.52 -6.03
C THR A 82 -1.18 -12.38 -6.86
N GLU A 83 -1.24 -11.67 -7.98
CA GLU A 83 -0.10 -11.47 -8.89
C GLU A 83 0.95 -10.55 -8.28
N ASN A 84 2.20 -10.99 -8.37
CA ASN A 84 3.38 -10.25 -7.93
C ASN A 84 4.17 -9.79 -9.17
N ASN A 85 4.85 -8.65 -9.07
CA ASN A 85 5.70 -8.14 -10.14
C ASN A 85 7.02 -7.57 -9.59
N HIS A 86 7.90 -7.16 -10.51
CA HIS A 86 9.22 -6.64 -10.15
C HIS A 86 9.16 -5.44 -9.20
N TYR A 87 8.15 -4.58 -9.31
CA TYR A 87 8.00 -3.40 -8.46
C TYR A 87 7.67 -3.76 -7.02
N LEU A 88 6.73 -4.69 -6.81
CA LEU A 88 6.41 -5.19 -5.49
C LEU A 88 7.60 -5.94 -4.86
N ASN A 89 8.32 -6.75 -5.64
CA ASN A 89 9.57 -7.38 -5.19
C ASN A 89 10.63 -6.35 -4.75
N THR A 90 10.71 -5.20 -5.42
CA THR A 90 11.61 -4.11 -5.06
C THR A 90 11.23 -3.51 -3.70
N LEU A 91 9.93 -3.28 -3.46
CA LEU A 91 9.44 -2.78 -2.18
C LEU A 91 9.68 -3.79 -1.05
N GLN A 92 9.41 -5.07 -1.28
CA GLN A 92 9.69 -6.13 -0.31
C GLN A 92 11.19 -6.22 0.03
N SER A 93 12.04 -6.24 -0.99
CA SER A 93 13.49 -6.39 -0.83
C SER A 93 14.13 -5.17 -0.16
N SER A 94 13.50 -4.00 -0.22
CA SER A 94 13.99 -2.80 0.45
C SER A 94 13.90 -2.87 1.98
N GLY A 95 13.05 -3.74 2.53
CA GLY A 95 12.80 -3.83 3.96
C GLY A 95 11.96 -2.69 4.55
N VAL A 96 11.62 -1.66 3.75
CA VAL A 96 10.84 -0.52 4.26
C VAL A 96 9.34 -0.82 4.37
N TRP A 97 8.82 -1.72 3.55
CA TRP A 97 7.40 -2.11 3.54
C TRP A 97 7.20 -3.60 3.78
N LYS A 98 6.26 -3.94 4.66
CA LYS A 98 5.72 -5.30 4.75
C LYS A 98 4.50 -5.42 3.86
N THR A 99 4.52 -6.33 2.91
CA THR A 99 3.46 -6.46 1.91
C THR A 99 2.69 -7.76 2.09
N SER A 100 1.39 -7.74 1.85
CA SER A 100 0.53 -8.92 1.71
C SER A 100 -0.21 -8.88 0.38
N CYS A 101 -0.59 -10.04 -0.15
CA CYS A 101 -1.31 -10.17 -1.41
C CYS A 101 -2.50 -11.13 -1.29
N GLY A 102 -3.57 -10.90 -2.05
CA GLY A 102 -4.71 -11.81 -2.12
C GLY A 102 -5.31 -12.14 -0.75
N SER A 103 -5.55 -13.42 -0.49
CA SER A 103 -6.13 -13.92 0.75
C SER A 103 -5.31 -13.55 2.01
N ASP A 104 -3.99 -13.38 1.90
CA ASP A 104 -3.17 -12.93 3.04
C ASP A 104 -3.52 -11.49 3.42
N THR A 105 -3.78 -10.61 2.44
CA THR A 105 -4.24 -9.25 2.71
C THR A 105 -5.53 -9.24 3.51
N TYR A 106 -6.52 -10.03 3.12
CA TYR A 106 -7.78 -10.08 3.87
C TYR A 106 -7.62 -10.73 5.24
N SER A 107 -6.72 -11.69 5.38
CA SER A 107 -6.36 -12.27 6.68
C SER A 107 -5.75 -11.20 7.60
N LYS A 108 -4.91 -10.30 7.07
CA LYS A 108 -4.39 -9.14 7.81
C LYS A 108 -5.47 -8.13 8.15
N ILE A 109 -6.35 -7.80 7.21
CA ILE A 109 -7.49 -6.90 7.47
C ILE A 109 -8.34 -7.47 8.59
N ARG A 110 -8.73 -8.75 8.53
CA ARG A 110 -9.48 -9.43 9.59
C ARG A 110 -8.75 -9.39 10.94
N HIS A 111 -7.44 -9.58 10.94
CA HIS A 111 -6.64 -9.51 12.16
C HIS A 111 -6.72 -8.12 12.81
N PHE A 112 -6.61 -7.05 12.02
CA PHE A 112 -6.63 -5.67 12.54
C PHE A 112 -8.03 -5.17 12.88
N THR A 113 -9.06 -5.55 12.11
CA THR A 113 -10.44 -5.04 12.29
C THR A 113 -11.31 -5.96 13.15
N GLY A 114 -10.93 -7.23 13.32
CA GLY A 114 -11.76 -8.26 13.91
C GLY A 114 -12.89 -8.76 12.99
N PHE A 115 -13.00 -8.23 11.76
CA PHE A 115 -14.09 -8.55 10.84
C PHE A 115 -13.60 -9.22 9.56
N ASP A 116 -14.22 -10.35 9.20
CA ASP A 116 -13.90 -11.09 7.98
C ASP A 116 -14.64 -10.52 6.77
N ILE A 117 -14.11 -9.42 6.23
CA ILE A 117 -14.69 -8.75 5.07
C ILE A 117 -14.66 -9.60 3.81
N HIS A 118 -13.67 -10.49 3.67
CA HIS A 118 -13.53 -11.35 2.50
C HIS A 118 -14.65 -12.38 2.47
N HIS A 119 -14.84 -13.10 3.57
CA HIS A 119 -15.97 -14.01 3.72
C HIS A 119 -17.32 -13.30 3.57
N TRP A 120 -17.46 -12.07 4.09
CA TRP A 120 -18.69 -11.31 3.92
C TRP A 120 -18.95 -10.99 2.44
N ILE A 121 -17.96 -10.50 1.69
CA ILE A 121 -18.11 -10.22 0.25
C ILE A 121 -18.49 -11.49 -0.52
N GLU A 122 -17.79 -12.60 -0.31
CA GLU A 122 -18.03 -13.87 -1.01
C GLU A 122 -19.44 -14.43 -0.81
N ASN A 123 -20.05 -14.21 0.36
CA ASN A 123 -21.37 -14.75 0.69
C ASN A 123 -22.54 -13.80 0.42
N ASN A 124 -22.27 -12.50 0.29
CA ASN A 124 -23.33 -11.48 0.21
C ASN A 124 -23.36 -10.73 -1.12
N ILE A 125 -22.33 -10.86 -1.95
CA ILE A 125 -22.24 -10.13 -3.23
C ILE A 125 -22.11 -11.11 -4.38
N ASP A 126 -23.03 -11.02 -5.34
CA ASP A 126 -22.93 -11.67 -6.63
C ASP A 126 -22.92 -10.60 -7.71
N TRP A 127 -21.75 -9.99 -7.92
CA TRP A 127 -21.59 -8.81 -8.77
C TRP A 127 -22.30 -8.91 -10.11
N MET A 128 -22.16 -10.05 -10.80
CA MET A 128 -22.73 -10.22 -12.12
C MET A 128 -24.25 -10.26 -12.06
N ASN A 129 -24.83 -10.90 -11.04
CA ASN A 129 -26.28 -10.96 -10.87
C ASN A 129 -26.88 -9.69 -10.27
N ASP A 130 -26.13 -8.97 -9.43
CA ASP A 130 -26.53 -7.70 -8.80
C ASP A 130 -26.51 -6.53 -9.79
N PHE A 131 -25.71 -6.61 -10.85
CA PHE A 131 -25.68 -5.59 -11.89
C PHE A 131 -26.93 -5.61 -12.79
N ALA A 132 -27.41 -4.40 -13.11
CA ALA A 132 -28.34 -4.19 -14.22
C ALA A 132 -27.75 -4.71 -15.54
N SER A 133 -28.60 -5.20 -16.45
CA SER A 133 -28.17 -5.88 -17.69
C SER A 133 -27.14 -5.09 -18.50
N ARG A 134 -27.33 -3.77 -18.64
CA ARG A 134 -26.40 -2.89 -19.35
C ARG A 134 -24.99 -2.89 -18.76
N MET A 135 -24.87 -2.91 -17.43
CA MET A 135 -23.58 -2.94 -16.75
C MET A 135 -22.93 -4.32 -16.90
N ARG A 136 -23.70 -5.39 -16.76
CA ARG A 136 -23.24 -6.78 -16.97
C ARG A 136 -22.68 -6.99 -18.37
N GLU A 137 -23.37 -6.47 -19.39
CA GLU A 137 -22.92 -6.48 -20.78
C GLU A 137 -21.62 -5.67 -20.95
N THR A 138 -21.54 -4.49 -20.35
CA THR A 138 -20.34 -3.63 -20.41
C THR A 138 -19.13 -4.33 -19.80
N VAL A 139 -19.28 -4.94 -18.63
CA VAL A 139 -18.19 -5.67 -17.94
C VAL A 139 -17.73 -6.86 -18.77
N THR A 140 -18.67 -7.65 -19.30
CA THR A 140 -18.35 -8.83 -20.11
C THR A 140 -17.68 -8.43 -21.42
N HIS A 141 -18.24 -7.46 -22.15
CA HIS A 141 -17.73 -7.02 -23.44
C HIS A 141 -16.32 -6.42 -23.37
N ASN A 142 -16.02 -5.73 -22.27
CA ASN A 142 -14.70 -5.13 -22.04
C ASN A 142 -13.73 -6.03 -21.26
N ASN A 143 -14.10 -7.29 -20.99
CA ASN A 143 -13.29 -8.24 -20.21
C ASN A 143 -12.86 -7.72 -18.83
N LEU A 144 -13.75 -7.02 -18.13
CA LEU A 144 -13.48 -6.35 -16.85
C LEU A 144 -13.77 -7.24 -15.62
N GLN A 145 -14.10 -8.52 -15.82
CA GLN A 145 -14.49 -9.43 -14.75
C GLN A 145 -13.39 -9.61 -13.69
N ASN A 146 -12.12 -9.49 -14.08
CA ASN A 146 -10.98 -9.57 -13.15
C ASN A 146 -10.98 -8.44 -12.09
N TYR A 147 -11.69 -7.33 -12.34
CA TYR A 147 -11.86 -6.28 -11.33
C TYR A 147 -12.88 -6.64 -10.25
N LEU A 148 -13.69 -7.67 -10.47
CA LEU A 148 -14.71 -8.16 -9.54
C LEU A 148 -14.20 -9.28 -8.64
N ILE A 149 -12.95 -9.72 -8.82
CA ILE A 149 -12.32 -10.72 -7.97
C ILE A 149 -11.80 -10.03 -6.70
N TRP A 150 -12.26 -10.53 -5.55
CA TRP A 150 -11.88 -10.06 -4.23
C TRP A 150 -11.09 -11.15 -3.52
#